data_AF-A0A6M8NPL2-F1
#
_entry.id   AF-A0A6M8NPL2-F1
#
_cell.length_a   1.000
_cell.length_b   1.000
_cell.length_c   1.000
_cell.angle_alpha   90.00
_cell.angle_beta   90.00
_cell.angle_gamma   90.00
#
_symmetry.space_group_name_H-M   'P 1'
#
loop_
_entity.id
_entity.type
_entity.pdbx_description
1 polymer ?
#
loop_
_entity_poly.entity_id
_entity_poly.type
_entity_poly.pdbx_seq_one_letter_code
_entity_poly.pdbx_strand_id
1 'polypeptide(L)' 'MNYNILIVISIVICAIISLFISYYLALFIVGESSSFFKAVQLIIAVISMTTFYAPIKHILIKFMNLNEDESENK' A
#
# COMPACT_ATOMS: atom_id res chain seq x y z
N MET A 1 -1.64 8.24 -20.85
CA MET A 1 -2.18 6.88 -20.56
C MET A 1 -1.27 6.05 -19.66
N ASN A 2 0.04 6.34 -19.58
CA ASN A 2 0.98 5.70 -18.64
C ASN A 2 0.79 6.09 -17.17
N TYR A 3 0.35 7.32 -16.85
CA TYR A 3 0.23 7.71 -15.44
C TYR A 3 -0.86 6.92 -14.68
N ASN A 4 -2.00 6.65 -15.31
CA ASN A 4 -3.05 5.80 -14.74
C ASN A 4 -2.56 4.36 -14.51
N ILE A 5 -1.77 3.79 -15.43
CA ILE A 5 -1.24 2.43 -15.24
C ILE A 5 -0.27 2.39 -14.05
N LEU A 6 0.54 3.43 -13.85
CA LEU A 6 1.45 3.57 -12.70
C LEU A 6 0.69 3.62 -11.38
N ILE A 7 -0.38 4.43 -11.32
CA ILE A 7 -1.24 4.53 -10.13
C ILE A 7 -1.83 3.15 -9.81
N VAL A 8 -2.40 2.47 -10.80
CA VAL A 8 -2.98 1.13 -10.60
C VAL A 8 -1.93 0.14 -10.08
N ILE A 9 -0.75 0.09 -10.68
CA ILE A 9 0.35 -0.78 -10.22
C ILE A 9 0.76 -0.44 -8.78
N SER A 10 0.87 0.85 -8.46
CA SER A 10 1.21 1.31 -7.10
C SER A 10 0.16 0.90 -6.07
N ILE A 11 -1.13 1.00 -6.41
CA ILE A 11 -2.23 0.55 -5.55
C ILE A 11 -2.17 -0.97 -5.34
N VAL A 12 -1.94 -1.74 -6.40
CA VAL A 12 -1.85 -3.21 -6.31
C VAL A 12 -0.69 -3.65 -5.42
N ILE A 13 0.50 -3.09 -5.62
CA ILE A 13 1.67 -3.40 -4.78
C ILE A 13 1.41 -2.99 -3.32
N CYS A 14 0.86 -1.80 -3.10
CA CYS A 14 0.49 -1.32 -1.77
C CYS A 14 -0.52 -2.24 -1.08
N ALA A 15 -1.53 -2.71 -1.80
CA ALA A 15 -2.55 -3.61 -1.28
C ALA A 15 -1.95 -4.96 -0.86
N ILE A 16 -1.10 -5.55 -1.69
CA ILE A 16 -0.44 -6.83 -1.38
C ILE A 16 0.41 -6.69 -0.11
N ILE A 17 1.28 -5.69 -0.06
CA ILE A 17 2.17 -5.45 1.09
C ILE A 17 1.36 -5.21 2.37
N SER A 18 0.35 -4.35 2.28
CA SER A 18 -0.51 -4.02 3.43
C SER A 18 -1.29 -5.23 3.95
N LEU A 19 -1.70 -6.12 3.05
CA LEU A 19 -2.40 -7.36 3.42
C LEU A 19 -1.47 -8.29 4.21
N PHE A 20 -0.25 -8.53 3.72
CA PHE A 20 0.74 -9.34 4.44
C PHE A 20 1.08 -8.73 5.80
N ILE A 21 1.40 -7.43 5.84
CA ILE A 21 1.76 -6.72 7.06
C ILE A 21 0.62 -6.80 8.07
N SER A 22 -0.62 -6.53 7.64
CA SER A 22 -1.78 -6.57 8.53
C SER A 22 -2.02 -7.95 9.16
N TYR A 23 -1.82 -9.02 8.38
CA TYR A 23 -2.00 -10.38 8.85
C TYR A 23 -0.95 -10.75 9.90
N TYR A 24 0.33 -10.55 9.59
CA TYR A 24 1.42 -10.93 10.50
C TYR A 24 1.43 -10.08 11.78
N LEU A 25 1.15 -8.77 11.69
CA LEU A 25 1.03 -7.91 12.87
C LEU A 25 -0.18 -8.28 13.73
N ALA A 26 -1.35 -8.50 13.13
CA ALA A 26 -2.53 -8.90 13.89
C ALA A 26 -2.29 -10.25 14.59
N LEU A 27 -1.61 -11.18 13.92
CA LEU A 27 -1.23 -12.48 14.49
C LEU A 27 -0.28 -12.31 15.67
N PHE A 28 0.71 -11.43 15.54
CA PHE A 28 1.68 -11.16 16.60
C PHE A 28 1.07 -10.48 17.83
N ILE A 29 0.17 -9.52 17.64
CA ILE A 29 -0.39 -8.72 18.74
C ILE A 29 -1.50 -9.46 19.48
N VAL A 30 -2.43 -10.07 18.74
CA VAL A 30 -3.70 -10.56 19.31
C VAL A 30 -3.85 -12.09 19.21
N GLY A 31 -3.12 -12.74 18.31
CA GLY A 31 -3.24 -14.18 18.07
C GLY A 31 -4.50 -14.55 17.27
N GLU A 32 -4.43 -15.68 16.56
CA GLU A 32 -5.46 -16.10 15.59
C GLU A 32 -6.79 -16.51 16.25
N SER A 33 -6.75 -17.03 17.47
CA SER A 33 -7.92 -17.55 18.18
C SER A 33 -8.85 -16.48 18.75
N SER A 34 -8.46 -15.21 18.69
CA SER A 34 -9.23 -14.09 19.22
C SER A 34 -10.27 -13.60 18.23
N SER A 35 -11.50 -13.36 18.71
CA SER A 35 -12.56 -12.73 17.91
C SER A 35 -12.20 -11.32 17.43
N PHE A 36 -11.22 -10.66 18.06
CA PHE A 36 -10.73 -9.33 17.68
C PHE A 36 -9.68 -9.35 16.56
N PHE A 37 -9.16 -10.52 16.18
CA PHE A 37 -8.09 -10.65 15.17
C PHE A 37 -8.44 -9.90 13.87
N LYS A 38 -9.64 -10.11 13.34
CA LYS A 38 -10.09 -9.45 12.10
C LYS A 38 -10.24 -7.94 12.25
N ALA A 39 -10.68 -7.46 13.41
CA ALA A 39 -10.83 -6.03 13.67
C ALA A 39 -9.46 -5.34 13.71
N VAL A 40 -8.49 -5.95 14.40
CA VAL A 40 -7.12 -5.44 14.48
C VAL A 40 -6.43 -5.53 13.12
N GLN A 41 -6.59 -6.63 12.39
CA GLN A 41 -6.08 -6.78 11.03
C GLN A 41 -6.60 -5.66 10.12
N LEU A 42 -7.91 -5.34 10.18
CA LEU A 42 -8.50 -4.30 9.36
C LEU A 42 -7.93 -2.90 9.70
N ILE A 43 -7.81 -2.57 10.98
CA ILE A 43 -7.21 -1.30 11.43
C ILE A 43 -5.77 -1.18 10.91
N ILE A 44 -4.97 -2.23 11.08
CA ILE A 44 -3.57 -2.24 10.66
C ILE A 44 -3.46 -2.18 9.13
N ALA A 45 -4.36 -2.83 8.39
CA ALA A 45 -4.40 -2.79 6.93
C ALA A 45 -4.68 -1.37 6.41
N VAL A 46 -5.65 -0.66 7.00
CA VAL A 46 -5.98 0.72 6.61
C VAL A 46 -4.79 1.65 6.85
N ILE A 47 -4.19 1.58 8.05
CA ILE A 47 -3.02 2.40 8.40
C ILE A 47 -1.84 2.08 7.48
N SER A 48 -1.61 0.81 7.18
CA SER A 48 -0.55 0.36 6.27
C SER A 48 -0.79 0.89 4.86
N MET A 49 -2.01 0.76 4.32
CA MET A 49 -2.33 1.24 2.98
C MET A 49 -2.11 2.75 2.83
N THR A 50 -2.53 3.53 3.82
CA THR A 50 -2.32 4.99 3.80
C THR A 50 -0.85 5.37 3.91
N THR A 51 -0.06 4.60 4.66
CA THR A 51 1.37 4.88 4.88
C THR A 51 2.22 4.47 3.68
N PHE A 52 1.94 3.30 3.09
CA PHE A 52 2.79 2.73 2.04
C PHE A 52 2.47 3.24 0.63
N TYR A 53 1.27 3.79 0.39
CA TYR A 53 0.90 4.25 -0.94
C TYR A 53 1.84 5.35 -1.49
N ALA A 54 2.13 6.37 -0.68
CA ALA A 54 3.02 7.48 -1.08
C ALA A 54 4.47 7.03 -1.41
N PRO A 55 5.18 6.29 -0.53
CA PRO A 55 6.54 5.85 -0.84
C PRO A 55 6.60 4.89 -2.03
N ILE A 56 5.64 3.97 -2.17
CA ILE A 56 5.58 3.04 -3.32
C ILE A 56 5.42 3.82 -4.61
N LYS A 57 4.48 4.79 -4.65
CA LYS A 57 4.27 5.64 -5.83
C LYS A 57 5.54 6.39 -6.21
N HIS A 58 6.20 7.02 -5.23
CA HIS A 58 7.43 7.79 -5.47
C HIS A 58 8.57 6.91 -6.00
N ILE A 59 8.75 5.72 -5.42
CA ILE A 59 9.73 4.73 -5.89
C ILE A 59 9.43 4.32 -7.34
N LEU A 60 8.17 4.03 -7.66
CA LEU A 60 7.77 3.56 -8.99
C LEU A 60 7.96 4.64 -10.07
N ILE A 61 7.68 5.91 -9.76
CA ILE A 61 7.96 7.05 -10.65
C ILE A 61 9.45 7.14 -10.95
N LYS A 62 10.28 7.07 -9.92
CA LYS A 62 11.75 7.10 -10.06
C LYS A 62 12.28 5.93 -10.89
N PHE A 63 11.74 4.72 -10.69
CA PHE A 63 12.17 3.53 -11.44
C PHE A 63 11.77 3.57 -12.90
N MET A 64 10.59 4.08 -13.22
CA MET A 64 10.13 4.18 -14.61
C MET A 64 10.68 5.41 -15.32
N ASN A 65 11.55 6.19 -14.64
CA ASN A 65 12.20 7.39 -15.17
C ASN A 65 11.19 8.35 -15.83
N LEU A 66 9.98 8.40 -15.28
CA LEU A 66 8.97 9.37 -15.67
C LEU A 66 9.36 10.66 -14.98
N ASN A 67 9.94 11.58 -15.75
CA ASN A 67 10.20 12.94 -15.26
C ASN A 67 8.91 13.50 -14.65
N GLU A 68 9.00 14.02 -13.43
CA GLU A 68 7.87 14.64 -12.72
C GLU A 68 7.21 15.78 -13.53
N ASP A 69 7.90 16.27 -14.56
CA ASP A 69 7.48 17.33 -15.49
C ASP A 69 6.22 17.03 -16.32
N GLU A 70 5.85 15.75 -16.54
CA GLU A 70 4.59 15.42 -17.25
C GLU A 70 3.35 15.51 -16.35
N SER A 71 3.51 15.60 -15.03
CA SER A 71 2.39 15.63 -14.08
C SER A 71 1.94 17.03 -13.66
N GLU A 72 2.74 18.08 -13.93
CA GLU A 72 2.37 19.48 -13.66
C GLU A 72 1.84 20.24 -14.88
N ASN A 73 1.87 19.64 -16.08
CA ASN A 73 1.26 20.19 -17.29
C ASN A 73 0.09 19.34 -17.79
N LYS A 74 -1.01 19.30 -17.02
CA LYS A 74 -2.38 19.13 -17.56
C LYS A 74 -3.45 19.46 -16.52
#